data_AF-A0A971RZN9-F1
#
_entry.id   AF-A0A971RZN9-F1
#
_cell.length_a   1.000
_cell.length_b   1.000
_cell.length_c   1.000
_cell.angle_alpha   90.00
_cell.angle_beta   90.00
_cell.angle_gamma   90.00
#
_symmetry.space_group_name_H-M   'P 1'
#
loop_
_entity.id
_entity.type
_entity.pdbx_description
1 polymer ?
#
loop_
_entity_poly.entity_id
_entity_poly.type
_entity_poly.pdbx_seq_one_letter_code
_entity_poly.pdbx_strand_id
1 'polypeptide(L)'
;MELPANPFNLEIADKDLAEKLEVIYRSPLWRELQEKCVNCGVCTFLCPTCHCFDLTDDQKGKKVRSWDSCMFASFTKQASGHNPRPTGAERLRQRVMHKFRYFFENHGIFACVGCGRCVEKCPVNLDIREVLQRIKEVQ
;
A
#
# COMPACT_ATOMS: atom_id res chain seq x y z
N MET A 1 -4.34 16.41 -24.57
CA MET A 1 -3.68 16.66 -23.28
C MET A 1 -2.82 15.46 -23.00
N GLU A 2 -1.58 15.50 -23.49
CA GLU A 2 -0.60 14.42 -23.23
C GLU A 2 -0.19 14.50 -21.75
N LEU A 3 -0.32 13.38 -21.05
CA LEU A 3 0.14 13.28 -19.67
C LEU A 3 1.67 13.42 -19.67
N PRO A 4 2.25 14.25 -18.78
CA PRO A 4 3.69 14.40 -18.72
C PRO A 4 4.36 13.04 -18.47
N ALA A 5 5.51 12.82 -19.10
CA ALA A 5 6.31 11.61 -18.92
C ALA A 5 6.49 11.32 -17.42
N ASN A 6 6.13 10.10 -17.00
CA ASN A 6 6.14 9.68 -15.62
C ASN A 6 7.58 9.77 -15.05
N PRO A 7 7.85 10.68 -14.08
CA PRO A 7 9.21 10.86 -13.54
C PRO A 7 9.67 9.69 -12.67
N PHE A 8 8.77 8.76 -12.31
CA PHE A 8 9.09 7.55 -11.56
C PHE A 8 8.83 6.35 -12.47
N ASN A 9 9.83 6.07 -13.31
CA ASN A 9 9.82 4.93 -14.22
C ASN A 9 9.44 3.64 -13.47
N LEU A 10 8.32 3.03 -13.89
CA LEU A 10 7.72 1.85 -13.25
C LEU A 10 8.15 0.55 -13.93
N GLU A 11 9.22 0.56 -14.72
CA GLU A 11 9.81 -0.61 -15.40
C GLU A 11 10.03 -1.82 -14.48
N ILE A 12 10.19 -1.59 -13.18
CA ILE A 12 10.32 -2.66 -12.17
C ILE A 12 9.02 -3.45 -11.94
N ALA A 13 7.85 -2.88 -12.24
CA ALA A 13 6.57 -3.55 -12.05
C ALA A 13 6.23 -4.40 -13.28
N ASP A 14 6.47 -5.70 -13.18
CA ASP A 14 6.19 -6.72 -14.20
C ASP A 14 5.48 -7.95 -13.59
N LYS A 15 5.16 -8.94 -14.43
CA LYS A 15 4.50 -10.18 -13.98
C LYS A 15 5.35 -10.96 -12.97
N ASP A 16 6.67 -10.98 -13.15
CA ASP A 16 7.62 -11.61 -12.21
C ASP A 16 7.49 -11.01 -10.81
N LEU A 17 7.37 -9.68 -10.69
CA LEU A 17 7.12 -9.03 -9.41
C LEU A 17 5.83 -9.52 -8.74
N ALA A 18 4.74 -9.64 -9.50
CA ALA A 18 3.46 -10.11 -8.96
C ALA A 18 3.57 -11.55 -8.43
N GLU A 19 4.31 -12.43 -9.10
CA GLU A 19 4.53 -13.81 -8.64
C GLU A 19 5.45 -13.85 -7.41
N LYS A 20 6.54 -13.09 -7.40
CA LYS A 20 7.44 -12.97 -6.24
C LYS A 20 6.73 -12.49 -4.98
N LEU A 21 5.81 -11.53 -5.11
CA LEU A 21 5.03 -11.01 -3.99
C LEU A 21 4.23 -12.09 -3.24
N GLU A 22 3.78 -13.12 -3.94
CA GLU A 22 3.11 -14.28 -3.33
C GLU A 22 4.10 -15.14 -2.55
N VAL A 23 5.26 -15.46 -3.16
CA VAL A 23 6.32 -16.25 -2.53
C VAL A 23 6.80 -15.60 -1.23
N ILE A 24 6.98 -14.29 -1.23
CA ILE A 24 7.50 -13.55 -0.06
C ILE A 24 6.42 -13.14 0.94
N TYR A 25 5.16 -13.57 0.80
CA TYR A 25 4.04 -13.07 1.62
C TYR A 25 4.29 -13.18 3.14
N ARG A 26 4.93 -14.29 3.56
CA ARG A 26 5.29 -14.57 4.96
C ARG A 26 6.77 -14.29 5.30
N SER A 27 7.51 -13.68 4.39
CA SER A 27 8.94 -13.42 4.56
C SER A 27 9.20 -12.44 5.72
N PRO A 28 10.25 -12.64 6.53
CA PRO A 28 10.67 -11.67 7.54
C PRO A 28 11.13 -10.34 6.93
N LEU A 29 11.45 -10.30 5.62
CA LEU A 29 11.82 -9.09 4.89
C LEU A 29 10.85 -7.93 5.11
N TRP A 30 9.55 -8.20 5.27
CA TRP A 30 8.56 -7.15 5.52
C TRP A 30 8.82 -6.35 6.80
N ARG A 31 9.46 -6.96 7.80
CA ARG A 31 9.85 -6.27 9.04
C ARG A 31 10.99 -5.30 8.79
N GLU A 32 12.00 -5.73 8.03
CA GLU A 32 13.12 -4.87 7.61
C GLU A 32 12.62 -3.70 6.75
N LEU A 33 11.79 -3.99 5.74
CA LEU A 33 11.26 -2.95 4.83
C LEU A 33 10.38 -1.92 5.55
N GLN A 34 9.71 -2.33 6.62
CA GLN A 34 8.83 -1.45 7.38
C GLN A 34 9.56 -0.64 8.45
N GLU A 35 10.79 -0.99 8.83
CA GLU A 35 11.47 -0.47 10.03
C GLU A 35 11.40 1.06 10.17
N LYS A 36 11.65 1.81 9.07
CA LYS A 36 11.57 3.28 9.07
C LYS A 36 10.14 3.86 9.13
N CYS A 37 9.12 3.08 8.77
CA CYS A 37 7.75 3.55 8.63
C CYS A 37 7.08 3.84 9.98
N VAL A 38 6.61 5.08 10.14
CA VAL A 38 5.85 5.54 11.31
C VAL A 38 4.32 5.41 11.16
N ASN A 39 3.85 4.65 10.15
CA ASN A 39 2.43 4.41 9.87
C ASN A 39 1.53 5.67 9.77
N CYS A 40 2.08 6.81 9.34
CA CYS A 40 1.36 8.10 9.27
C CYS A 40 0.25 8.16 8.20
N GLY A 41 0.20 7.21 7.25
CA GLY A 41 -0.86 7.13 6.25
C GLY A 41 -0.78 8.14 5.09
N VAL A 42 0.17 9.08 5.07
CA VAL A 42 0.30 10.08 3.99
C VAL A 42 0.33 9.45 2.58
N CYS A 43 0.91 8.26 2.49
CA CYS A 43 1.07 7.52 1.25
C CYS A 43 -0.23 6.93 0.68
N THR A 44 -1.30 6.79 1.48
CA THR A 44 -2.62 6.36 1.02
C THR A 44 -3.49 7.57 0.68
N PHE A 45 -3.47 8.63 1.49
CA PHE A 45 -4.24 9.85 1.24
C PHE A 45 -3.80 10.61 -0.02
N LEU A 46 -2.51 10.58 -0.38
CA LEU A 46 -2.02 11.27 -1.58
C LEU A 46 -2.03 10.41 -2.85
N CYS A 47 -2.24 9.10 -2.71
CA CYS A 47 -2.17 8.18 -3.84
C CYS A 47 -3.48 8.23 -4.64
N PRO A 48 -3.44 8.56 -5.95
CA PRO A 48 -4.65 8.73 -6.75
C PRO A 48 -5.44 7.43 -6.99
N THR A 49 -4.83 6.26 -6.72
CA THR A 49 -5.45 4.94 -6.89
C THR A 49 -5.75 4.24 -5.56
N CYS A 50 -5.57 4.93 -4.43
CA CYS A 50 -6.01 4.42 -3.13
C CYS A 50 -7.52 4.65 -2.96
N HIS A 51 -8.18 3.68 -2.36
CA HIS A 51 -9.64 3.63 -2.21
C HIS A 51 -10.04 3.07 -0.83
N CYS A 52 -9.19 3.30 0.18
CA CYS A 52 -9.49 2.93 1.56
C CYS A 52 -10.47 3.95 2.15
N PHE A 53 -11.54 3.47 2.77
CA PHE A 53 -12.56 4.29 3.41
C PHE A 53 -13.11 3.59 4.64
N ASP A 54 -13.67 4.37 5.55
CA ASP A 54 -14.49 3.91 6.66
C ASP A 54 -15.97 4.28 6.41
N LEU A 55 -16.87 3.50 7.00
CA LEU A 55 -18.31 3.72 6.96
C LEU A 55 -18.83 3.90 8.37
N THR A 56 -19.25 5.12 8.69
CA THR A 56 -19.85 5.46 9.99
C THR A 56 -21.29 5.90 9.82
N ASP A 57 -22.05 5.89 10.92
CA ASP A 57 -23.37 6.51 10.98
C ASP A 57 -23.24 7.91 11.56
N ASP A 58 -23.94 8.88 10.95
CA ASP A 58 -24.13 10.19 11.57
C ASP A 58 -25.17 10.14 12.70
N GLN A 59 -25.37 11.28 13.39
CA GLN A 59 -26.34 11.38 14.49
C GLN A 59 -27.80 11.13 14.08
N LYS A 60 -28.10 11.11 12.77
CA LYS A 60 -29.42 10.86 12.21
C LYS A 60 -29.54 9.44 11.61
N GLY A 61 -28.52 8.59 11.80
CA GLY A 61 -28.48 7.22 11.27
C GLY A 61 -28.19 7.13 9.77
N LYS A 62 -27.68 8.19 9.15
CA LYS A 62 -27.25 8.16 7.74
C LYS A 62 -25.84 7.59 7.64
N LYS A 63 -25.64 6.66 6.71
CA LYS A 63 -24.31 6.15 6.36
C LYS A 63 -23.46 7.24 5.72
N VAL A 64 -22.30 7.52 6.31
CA VAL A 64 -21.30 8.47 5.82
C VAL A 64 -20.04 7.69 5.46
N ARG A 65 -19.51 7.96 4.26
CA ARG A 65 -18.21 7.45 3.82
C ARG A 65 -17.14 8.50 4.05
N SER A 66 -16.12 8.14 4.80
CA SER A 66 -14.95 8.99 5.07
C SER A 66 -13.69 8.31 4.53
N TRP A 67 -12.75 9.10 4.03
CA TRP A 67 -11.44 8.56 3.64
C TRP A 67 -10.72 8.00 4.86
N ASP A 68 -10.11 6.83 4.71
CA ASP A 68 -9.33 6.18 5.75
C ASP A 68 -8.09 5.51 5.14
N SER A 69 -7.24 4.89 5.96
CA SER A 69 -5.95 4.35 5.55
C SER A 69 -5.72 2.94 6.08
N CYS A 70 -5.43 2.02 5.17
CA CYS A 70 -4.99 0.66 5.53
C CYS A 70 -3.65 0.61 6.31
N MET A 71 -2.98 1.76 6.48
CA MET A 71 -1.75 1.87 7.29
C MET A 71 -2.04 2.03 8.78
N PHE A 72 -3.27 2.38 9.17
CA PHE A 72 -3.67 2.55 10.56
C PHE A 72 -4.01 1.23 11.22
N ALA A 73 -3.68 1.10 12.51
CA ALA A 73 -3.94 -0.12 13.28
C ALA A 73 -5.43 -0.42 13.43
N SER A 74 -6.24 0.63 13.55
CA SER A 74 -7.69 0.56 13.69
C SER A 74 -8.39 0.01 12.44
N PHE A 75 -7.84 0.25 11.25
CA PHE A 75 -8.50 -0.05 9.96
C PHE A 75 -8.95 -1.51 9.82
N THR A 76 -8.23 -2.46 10.42
CA THR A 76 -8.61 -3.89 10.43
C THR A 76 -8.86 -4.47 11.80
N LYS A 77 -8.97 -3.63 12.81
CA LYS A 77 -9.29 -4.10 14.14
C LYS A 77 -10.75 -4.55 14.16
N GLN A 78 -10.96 -5.83 14.40
CA GLN A 78 -12.29 -6.41 14.47
C GLN A 78 -12.90 -6.21 15.86
N ALA A 79 -14.23 -6.33 15.97
CA ALA A 79 -14.95 -6.22 17.24
C ALA A 79 -14.51 -7.26 18.29
N SER A 80 -14.02 -8.42 17.86
CA SER A 80 -13.42 -9.45 18.74
C SER A 80 -12.10 -9.04 19.38
N GLY A 81 -11.53 -7.88 18.99
CA GLY A 81 -10.18 -7.45 19.36
C GLY A 81 -9.08 -8.04 18.47
N HIS A 82 -9.39 -9.03 17.62
CA HIS A 82 -8.44 -9.56 16.65
C HIS A 82 -8.07 -8.51 15.60
N ASN A 83 -6.80 -8.46 15.23
CA ASN A 83 -6.31 -7.61 14.14
C ASN A 83 -5.47 -8.47 13.18
N PRO A 84 -5.95 -8.70 11.94
CA PRO A 84 -5.18 -9.43 10.93
C PRO A 84 -3.88 -8.73 10.51
N ARG A 85 -3.72 -7.43 10.82
CA ARG A 85 -2.54 -6.63 10.50
C ARG A 85 -2.01 -5.91 11.75
N PRO A 86 -1.53 -6.67 12.75
CA PRO A 86 -1.20 -6.13 14.05
C PRO A 86 0.01 -5.20 14.00
N THR A 87 1.01 -5.48 13.15
CA THR A 87 2.24 -4.70 13.06
C THR A 87 2.27 -3.83 11.81
N GLY A 88 3.29 -2.96 11.72
CA GLY A 88 3.53 -2.20 10.50
C GLY A 88 3.84 -3.10 9.31
N ALA A 89 4.53 -4.23 9.52
CA ALA A 89 4.98 -5.13 8.45
C ALA A 89 3.79 -5.65 7.62
N GLU A 90 2.72 -6.13 8.26
CA GLU A 90 1.53 -6.59 7.55
C GLU A 90 0.80 -5.44 6.82
N ARG A 91 0.87 -4.21 7.34
CA ARG A 91 0.24 -3.04 6.72
C ARG A 91 1.03 -2.53 5.52
N LEU A 92 2.36 -2.51 5.61
CA LEU A 92 3.22 -2.21 4.47
C LEU A 92 3.04 -3.27 3.37
N ARG A 93 3.06 -4.56 3.75
CA ARG A 93 2.72 -5.67 2.84
C ARG A 93 1.38 -5.42 2.16
N GLN A 94 0.32 -5.10 2.91
CA GLN A 94 -1.00 -4.83 2.34
C GLN A 94 -0.97 -3.73 1.28
N ARG A 95 -0.26 -2.62 1.55
CA ARG A 95 -0.11 -1.52 0.59
C ARG A 95 0.58 -1.98 -0.69
N VAL A 96 1.67 -2.74 -0.59
CA VAL A 96 2.40 -3.24 -1.76
C VAL A 96 1.55 -4.25 -2.53
N MET A 97 0.94 -5.22 -1.85
CA MET A 97 0.08 -6.23 -2.46
C MET A 97 -1.12 -5.59 -3.18
N HIS A 98 -1.79 -4.60 -2.59
CA HIS A 98 -2.89 -3.87 -3.26
C HIS A 98 -2.45 -3.20 -4.56
N LYS A 99 -1.21 -2.71 -4.64
CA LYS A 99 -0.74 -1.98 -5.82
C LYS A 99 -0.21 -2.89 -6.91
N PHE A 100 0.45 -3.98 -6.53
CA PHE A 100 1.26 -4.80 -7.44
C PHE A 100 0.83 -6.26 -7.55
N ARG A 101 -0.11 -6.74 -6.72
CA ARG A 101 -0.65 -8.10 -6.82
C ARG A 101 -2.16 -8.12 -7.00
N TYR A 102 -2.92 -7.73 -5.98
CA TYR A 102 -4.38 -7.92 -5.98
C TYR A 102 -5.08 -7.14 -7.10
N PHE A 103 -4.64 -5.90 -7.35
CA PHE A 103 -5.22 -5.12 -8.44
C PHE A 103 -4.83 -5.69 -9.82
N PHE A 104 -3.63 -6.26 -9.93
CA PHE A 104 -3.18 -6.93 -11.13
C PHE A 104 -3.94 -8.23 -11.39
N GLU A 105 -4.19 -9.04 -10.36
CA GLU A 105 -5.04 -10.24 -10.47
C GLU A 105 -6.47 -9.88 -10.90
N ASN A 106 -7.04 -8.82 -10.33
CA ASN A 106 -8.44 -8.46 -10.58
C ASN A 106 -8.65 -7.71 -11.91
N HIS A 107 -7.66 -6.97 -12.39
CA HIS A 107 -7.83 -6.03 -13.52
C HIS A 107 -6.76 -6.13 -14.61
N GLY A 108 -5.74 -6.98 -14.45
CA GLY A 108 -4.65 -7.15 -15.41
C GLY A 108 -3.67 -5.97 -15.51
N ILE A 109 -3.80 -4.97 -14.62
CA ILE A 109 -2.94 -3.78 -14.58
C ILE A 109 -2.47 -3.50 -13.15
N PHE A 110 -1.32 -2.83 -13.00
CA PHE A 110 -0.89 -2.36 -11.68
C PHE A 110 -1.59 -1.07 -11.30
N ALA A 111 -1.95 -0.91 -10.02
CA ALA A 111 -2.61 0.31 -9.56
C ALA A 111 -1.62 1.46 -9.33
N CYS A 112 -0.32 1.20 -9.22
CA CYS A 112 0.66 2.26 -9.10
C CYS A 112 0.83 2.98 -10.45
N VAL A 113 0.63 4.30 -10.47
CA VAL A 113 0.76 5.13 -11.68
C VAL A 113 2.07 5.95 -11.71
N GLY A 114 2.96 5.74 -10.73
CA GLY A 114 4.26 6.42 -10.71
C GLY A 114 4.21 7.91 -10.32
N CYS A 115 3.13 8.41 -9.73
CA CYS A 115 3.02 9.84 -9.41
C CYS A 115 4.02 10.37 -8.36
N GLY A 116 4.77 9.52 -7.65
CA GLY A 116 5.84 9.94 -6.72
C GLY A 116 5.41 10.55 -5.38
N ARG A 117 4.19 11.07 -5.26
CA ARG A 117 3.71 11.83 -4.07
C ARG A 117 3.90 11.11 -2.75
N CYS A 118 3.78 9.78 -2.75
CA CYS A 118 3.93 8.96 -1.56
C CYS A 118 5.37 8.89 -1.02
N VAL A 119 6.37 9.15 -1.87
CA VAL A 119 7.78 9.24 -1.50
C VAL A 119 8.10 10.68 -1.11
N GLU A 120 7.72 11.63 -1.96
CA GLU A 120 7.99 13.06 -1.77
C GLU A 120 7.47 13.60 -0.42
N LYS A 121 6.28 13.16 0.02
CA LYS A 121 5.67 13.61 1.28
C LYS A 121 5.87 12.64 2.44
N CYS A 122 6.71 11.61 2.28
CA CYS A 122 6.98 10.68 3.37
C CYS A 122 7.91 11.33 4.40
N PRO A 123 7.53 11.42 5.70
CA PRO A 123 8.37 12.05 6.72
C PRO A 123 9.67 11.27 7.00
N VAL A 124 9.73 10.01 6.59
CA VAL A 124 10.85 9.09 6.82
C VAL A 124 11.47 8.59 5.51
N ASN A 125 11.09 9.20 4.38
CA ASN A 125 11.57 8.84 3.05
C ASN A 125 11.47 7.31 2.74
N LEU A 126 10.31 6.71 3.03
CA LEU A 126 10.02 5.32 2.65
C LEU A 126 9.71 5.28 1.14
N ASP A 127 10.72 4.92 0.35
CA ASP A 127 10.59 4.79 -1.09
C ASP A 127 10.00 3.43 -1.47
N ILE A 128 8.89 3.45 -2.21
CA ILE A 128 8.26 2.23 -2.69
C ILE A 128 9.10 1.54 -3.78
N ARG A 129 9.96 2.26 -4.50
CA ARG A 129 10.86 1.70 -5.52
C ARG A 129 11.95 0.83 -4.87
N GLU A 130 12.57 1.33 -3.81
CA GLU A 130 13.54 0.58 -2.99
C GLU A 130 12.89 -0.71 -2.44
N VAL A 131 11.65 -0.59 -1.97
CA VAL A 131 10.87 -1.76 -1.51
C VAL A 131 10.73 -2.80 -2.62
N LEU A 132 10.35 -2.40 -3.84
CA LEU A 132 10.20 -3.34 -4.95
C LEU A 132 11.54 -3.94 -5.40
N GLN A 133 12.63 -3.16 -5.40
CA GLN A 133 13.98 -3.65 -5.73
C GLN A 133 14.41 -4.75 -4.75
N ARG A 134 14.30 -4.49 -3.45
CA ARG A 134 14.60 -5.45 -2.39
C ARG A 134 13.77 -6.74 -2.50
N ILE A 135 12.51 -6.64 -2.95
CA ILE A 135 11.66 -7.81 -3.19
C ILE A 135 12.14 -8.62 -4.40
N LYS A 136 12.61 -7.96 -5.46
CA LYS A 136 13.15 -8.65 -6.65
C LYS A 136 14.47 -9.37 -6.41
N GLU A 137 15.27 -8.90 -5.45
CA GLU A 137 16.56 -9.47 -5.05
C GLU A 137 16.43 -10.74 -4.19
N VAL A 138 15.25 -11.02 -3.64
CA VAL A 138 15.01 -12.27 -2.90
C VAL A 138 15.00 -13.43 -3.88
N GLN A 139 15.87 -14.42 -3.64
CA GLN A 139 15.93 -15.69 -4.37
C GLN A 139 14.73 -16.59 -4.06
#